data_AF-I5BZ45-F1
#
_entry.id   AF-I5BZ45-F1
#
_cell.length_a   1.000
_cell.length_b   1.000
_cell.length_c   1.000
_cell.angle_alpha   90.00
_cell.angle_beta   90.00
_cell.angle_gamma   90.00
#
_symmetry.space_group_name_H-M   'P 1'
#
loop_
_entity.id
_entity.type
_entity.pdbx_description
1 polymer ?
#
loop_
_entity_poly.entity_id
_entity_poly.type
_entity_poly.pdbx_seq_one_letter_code
_entity_poly.pdbx_strand_id
1 'polypeptide(L)'
;MKKDTGSEKGAAAMRKLLRLAKGLGLAVLSIVGLLFLLYGFFYRAEKPLAALMPVYFDAENQAFLAVGEERLHVRMQGKGTEHVLLLHGSFSSLHTWAGWEELLGSSFRTLSVDLPGHGLTGPSPQNCYTSSCYADYLRYHFTGVKRSLEGPKFPREISREIWV
;
A
#
# COMPACT_ATOMS: atom_id res chain seq x y z
N MET A 1 -53.35 -59.64 -1.06
CA MET A 1 -52.04 -59.14 -0.58
C MET A 1 -52.03 -57.62 -0.73
N LYS A 2 -52.35 -56.85 0.33
CA LYS A 2 -52.31 -55.37 0.29
C LYS A 2 -50.85 -54.94 0.42
N LYS A 3 -50.29 -54.32 -0.63
CA LYS A 3 -48.94 -53.72 -0.55
C LYS A 3 -48.92 -52.66 0.55
N ASP A 4 -47.90 -52.69 1.39
CA ASP A 4 -47.69 -51.72 2.46
C ASP A 4 -47.33 -50.35 1.87
N THR A 5 -48.36 -49.51 1.72
CA THR A 5 -48.27 -48.18 1.12
C THR A 5 -47.49 -47.17 1.97
N GLY A 6 -47.24 -47.45 3.26
CA GLY A 6 -46.48 -46.57 4.16
C GLY A 6 -44.97 -46.64 3.88
N SER A 7 -44.47 -47.85 3.65
CA SER A 7 -43.06 -48.13 3.33
C SER A 7 -42.64 -47.51 1.99
N GLU A 8 -43.47 -47.60 0.95
CA GLU A 8 -43.18 -47.00 -0.37
C GLU A 8 -43.13 -45.47 -0.34
N LYS A 9 -44.03 -44.82 0.42
CA LYS A 9 -44.04 -43.36 0.59
C LYS A 9 -42.81 -42.86 1.35
N GLY A 10 -42.41 -43.55 2.41
CA GLY A 10 -41.18 -43.25 3.16
C GLY A 10 -39.92 -43.36 2.30
N ALA A 11 -39.81 -44.43 1.50
CA ALA A 11 -38.69 -44.62 0.57
C ALA A 11 -38.64 -43.55 -0.53
N ALA A 12 -39.80 -43.09 -1.02
CA ALA A 12 -39.88 -42.01 -2.02
C ALA A 12 -39.45 -40.65 -1.43
N ALA A 13 -39.89 -40.33 -0.20
CA ALA A 13 -39.48 -39.12 0.50
C ALA A 13 -37.96 -39.11 0.76
N MET A 14 -37.39 -40.23 1.22
CA MET A 14 -35.94 -40.39 1.44
C MET A 14 -35.13 -40.18 0.15
N ARG A 15 -35.56 -40.78 -0.97
CA ARG A 15 -34.91 -40.56 -2.28
C ARG A 15 -34.94 -39.10 -2.73
N LYS A 16 -36.03 -38.38 -2.47
CA LYS A 16 -36.16 -36.95 -2.79
C LYS A 16 -35.21 -36.10 -1.92
N LEU A 17 -35.13 -36.38 -0.62
CA LEU A 17 -34.22 -35.72 0.31
C LEU A 17 -32.75 -35.92 -0.10
N LEU A 18 -32.35 -37.16 -0.43
CA LEU A 18 -30.99 -37.48 -0.88
C LEU A 18 -30.63 -36.76 -2.20
N ARG A 19 -31.59 -36.61 -3.14
CA ARG A 19 -31.37 -35.85 -4.38
C ARG A 19 -31.15 -34.36 -4.12
N LEU A 20 -31.92 -33.77 -3.20
CA LEU A 20 -31.76 -32.36 -2.81
C LEU A 20 -30.42 -32.13 -2.11
N ALA A 21 -30.04 -33.00 -1.16
CA ALA A 21 -28.76 -32.93 -0.46
C ALA A 21 -27.57 -33.03 -1.43
N LYS A 22 -27.63 -33.93 -2.42
CA LYS A 22 -26.61 -34.04 -3.48
C LYS A 22 -26.54 -32.80 -4.36
N GLY A 23 -27.68 -32.25 -4.76
CA GLY A 23 -27.75 -31.01 -5.55
C GLY A 23 -27.14 -29.82 -4.80
N LEU A 24 -27.45 -29.69 -3.51
CA LEU A 24 -26.86 -28.67 -2.64
C LEU A 24 -25.34 -28.88 -2.48
N GLY A 25 -24.90 -30.13 -2.26
CA GLY A 25 -23.48 -30.44 -2.16
C GLY A 25 -22.70 -30.10 -3.45
N LEU A 26 -23.27 -30.42 -4.62
CA LEU A 26 -22.70 -30.06 -5.92
C LEU A 26 -22.66 -28.54 -6.13
N ALA A 27 -23.72 -27.81 -5.74
CA ALA A 27 -23.76 -26.36 -5.83
C ALA A 27 -22.68 -25.71 -4.94
N VAL A 28 -22.54 -26.16 -3.69
CA VAL A 28 -21.49 -25.68 -2.78
C VAL A 28 -20.10 -25.98 -3.35
N LEU A 29 -19.87 -27.20 -3.84
CA LEU A 29 -18.59 -27.57 -4.46
C LEU A 29 -18.29 -26.69 -5.69
N SER A 30 -19.32 -26.37 -6.48
CA SER A 30 -19.19 -25.51 -7.66
C SER A 30 -18.85 -24.07 -7.26
N ILE A 31 -19.47 -23.55 -6.21
CA ILE A 31 -19.16 -22.21 -5.66
C ILE A 31 -17.73 -22.19 -5.11
N VAL A 32 -17.33 -23.18 -4.33
CA VAL A 32 -15.95 -23.28 -3.80
C VAL A 32 -14.94 -23.38 -4.93
N GLY A 33 -15.21 -24.21 -5.94
CA GLY A 33 -14.37 -24.32 -7.13
C GLY A 33 -14.27 -23.00 -7.88
N LEU A 34 -15.38 -22.28 -8.05
CA LEU A 34 -15.39 -20.95 -8.66
C LEU A 34 -14.58 -19.95 -7.82
N LEU A 35 -14.77 -19.90 -6.51
CA LEU A 35 -14.01 -19.02 -5.62
C LEU A 35 -12.51 -19.31 -5.68
N PHE A 36 -12.11 -20.57 -5.77
CA PHE A 36 -10.71 -20.96 -5.93
C PHE A 36 -10.14 -20.51 -7.28
N LEU A 37 -10.90 -20.65 -8.37
CA LEU A 37 -10.52 -20.15 -9.69
C LEU A 37 -10.41 -18.62 -9.70
N LEU A 38 -11.37 -17.92 -9.08
CA LEU A 38 -11.33 -16.46 -8.95
C LEU A 38 -10.14 -16.03 -8.11
N TYR A 39 -9.87 -16.69 -6.99
CA TYR A 39 -8.71 -16.42 -6.15
C TYR A 39 -7.41 -16.57 -6.97
N GLY A 40 -7.23 -17.69 -7.67
CA GLY A 40 -6.05 -17.89 -8.52
C GLY A 40 -5.92 -16.86 -9.65
N PHE A 41 -7.04 -16.42 -10.24
CA PHE A 41 -7.06 -15.43 -11.31
C PHE A 41 -6.71 -14.01 -10.82
N PHE A 42 -7.22 -13.63 -9.64
CA PHE A 42 -7.02 -12.28 -9.08
C PHE A 42 -5.81 -12.16 -8.15
N TYR A 43 -5.25 -13.28 -7.67
CA TYR A 43 -4.07 -13.25 -6.81
C TYR A 43 -2.88 -12.65 -7.54
N ARG A 44 -2.31 -11.61 -6.96
CA ARG A 44 -1.07 -10.97 -7.41
C ARG A 44 -0.09 -11.03 -6.23
N ALA A 45 1.00 -11.76 -6.41
CA ALA A 45 2.08 -11.77 -5.43
C ALA A 45 2.71 -10.38 -5.34
N GLU A 46 3.13 -10.01 -4.13
CA GLU A 46 3.89 -8.78 -3.93
C GLU A 46 5.23 -8.86 -4.66
N LYS A 47 5.61 -7.75 -5.31
CA LYS A 47 6.89 -7.66 -6.00
C LYS A 47 7.96 -7.22 -5.00
N PRO A 48 9.14 -7.86 -4.99
CA PRO A 48 10.22 -7.42 -4.13
C PRO A 48 10.72 -6.03 -4.56
N LEU A 49 11.18 -5.24 -3.60
CA LEU A 49 11.66 -3.87 -3.83
C LEU A 49 12.75 -3.81 -4.93
N ALA A 50 13.66 -4.78 -4.94
CA ALA A 50 14.73 -4.88 -5.95
C ALA A 50 14.20 -4.98 -7.39
N ALA A 51 13.01 -5.56 -7.60
CA ALA A 51 12.38 -5.64 -8.92
C ALA A 51 11.63 -4.34 -9.30
N LEU A 52 11.29 -3.50 -8.32
CA LEU A 52 10.59 -2.23 -8.52
C LEU A 52 11.57 -1.07 -8.75
N MET A 53 12.72 -1.09 -8.09
CA MET A 53 13.75 -0.05 -8.17
C MET A 53 14.07 0.37 -9.61
N PRO A 54 14.36 -0.54 -10.58
CA PRO A 54 14.73 -0.13 -11.94
C PRO A 54 13.60 0.54 -12.73
N VAL A 55 12.34 0.38 -12.31
CA VAL A 55 11.16 0.88 -13.02
C VAL A 55 10.66 2.18 -12.41
N TYR A 56 10.75 2.31 -11.09
CA TYR A 56 10.12 3.40 -10.35
C TYR A 56 11.12 4.40 -9.76
N PHE A 57 12.39 4.03 -9.57
CA PHE A 57 13.39 4.95 -9.04
C PHE A 57 14.11 5.71 -10.16
N ASP A 58 14.21 7.03 -10.00
CA ASP A 58 14.94 7.93 -10.90
C ASP A 58 15.98 8.75 -10.12
N ALA A 59 17.25 8.49 -10.37
CA ALA A 59 18.35 9.13 -9.65
C ALA A 59 18.54 10.62 -9.98
N GLU A 60 17.87 11.16 -11.02
CA GLU A 60 18.01 12.58 -11.38
C GLU A 60 17.35 13.52 -10.36
N ASN A 61 16.21 13.11 -9.79
CA ASN A 61 15.42 13.95 -8.88
C ASN A 61 14.88 13.19 -7.65
N GLN A 62 15.16 11.89 -7.53
CA GLN A 62 14.73 11.06 -6.40
C GLN A 62 15.93 10.60 -5.58
N ALA A 63 15.69 10.43 -4.29
CA ALA A 63 16.70 10.01 -3.34
C ALA A 63 16.07 9.16 -2.22
N PHE A 64 16.95 8.54 -1.43
CA PHE A 64 16.55 7.94 -0.16
C PHE A 64 17.13 8.74 1.00
N LEU A 65 16.27 9.26 1.86
CA LEU A 65 16.67 9.96 3.07
C LEU A 65 16.70 8.99 4.25
N ALA A 66 17.82 8.94 4.97
CA ALA A 66 17.88 8.26 6.26
C ALA A 66 17.17 9.11 7.31
N VAL A 67 16.07 8.59 7.86
CA VAL A 67 15.24 9.27 8.85
C VAL A 67 14.94 8.27 9.95
N GLY A 68 15.65 8.39 11.08
CA GLY A 68 15.59 7.37 12.12
C GLY A 68 16.27 6.07 11.67
N GLU A 69 15.54 4.97 11.74
CA GLU A 69 15.96 3.65 11.23
C GLU A 69 15.42 3.39 9.80
N GLU A 70 14.57 4.28 9.31
CA GLU A 70 13.91 4.20 8.04
C GLU A 70 14.69 4.88 6.91
N ARG A 71 14.46 4.39 5.69
CA ARG A 71 14.94 5.01 4.45
C ARG A 71 13.74 5.48 3.63
N LEU A 72 13.46 6.77 3.68
CA LEU A 72 12.34 7.37 2.95
C LEU A 72 12.72 7.60 1.49
N HIS A 73 11.94 7.05 0.58
CA HIS A 73 11.98 7.44 -0.82
C HIS A 73 11.34 8.83 -0.97
N VAL A 74 12.07 9.75 -1.57
CA VAL A 74 11.64 11.14 -1.78
C VAL A 74 11.95 11.59 -3.20
N ARG A 75 11.21 12.59 -3.67
CA ARG A 75 11.52 13.32 -4.90
C ARG A 75 11.49 14.82 -4.64
N MET A 76 12.51 15.52 -5.09
CA MET A 76 12.60 16.98 -4.98
C MET A 76 12.66 17.60 -6.37
N GLN A 77 11.80 18.59 -6.63
CA GLN A 77 11.73 19.27 -7.93
C GLN A 77 11.48 20.77 -7.77
N GLY A 78 11.67 21.51 -8.86
CA GLY A 78 11.42 22.94 -8.91
C GLY A 78 12.59 23.80 -8.40
N LYS A 79 12.48 25.11 -8.62
CA LYS A 79 13.54 26.09 -8.30
C LYS A 79 13.03 27.27 -7.46
N GLY A 80 11.78 27.22 -7.00
CA GLY A 80 11.22 28.25 -6.13
C GLY A 80 11.91 28.29 -4.76
N THR A 81 11.84 29.44 -4.08
CA THR A 81 12.33 29.62 -2.70
C THR A 81 11.32 29.11 -1.66
N GLU A 82 10.04 29.12 -2.02
CA GLU A 82 8.96 28.59 -1.19
C GLU A 82 8.85 27.08 -1.35
N HIS A 83 8.70 26.37 -0.23
CA HIS A 83 8.71 24.90 -0.21
C HIS A 83 7.30 24.33 -0.03
N VAL A 84 6.99 23.26 -0.76
CA VAL A 84 5.71 22.54 -0.66
C VAL A 84 5.98 21.05 -0.42
N LEU A 85 5.45 20.53 0.69
CA LEU A 85 5.47 19.10 1.01
C LEU A 85 4.24 18.42 0.44
N LEU A 86 4.43 17.35 -0.34
CA LEU A 86 3.37 16.60 -1.00
C LEU A 86 3.26 15.19 -0.40
N LEU A 87 2.14 14.93 0.26
CA LEU A 87 1.87 13.70 1.00
C LEU A 87 0.75 12.92 0.32
N HIS A 88 1.06 11.70 -0.15
CA HIS A 88 0.07 10.82 -0.77
C HIS A 88 -0.88 10.18 0.26
N GLY A 89 -1.96 9.56 -0.22
CA GLY A 89 -2.91 8.78 0.60
C GLY A 89 -2.66 7.27 0.58
N SER A 90 -3.62 6.48 1.05
CA SER A 90 -3.54 5.01 1.02
C SER A 90 -3.46 4.44 -0.40
N PHE A 91 -2.76 3.32 -0.56
CA PHE A 91 -2.57 2.63 -1.86
C PHE A 91 -1.94 3.50 -2.94
N SER A 92 -1.12 4.47 -2.53
CA SER A 92 -0.51 5.47 -3.40
C SER A 92 1.00 5.61 -3.08
N SER A 93 1.67 6.45 -3.84
CA SER A 93 3.09 6.79 -3.72
C SER A 93 3.34 8.20 -4.19
N LEU A 94 4.57 8.69 -4.01
CA LEU A 94 5.06 9.99 -4.47
C LEU A 94 4.89 10.18 -5.98
N HIS A 95 4.76 9.11 -6.77
CA HIS A 95 4.53 9.19 -8.21
C HIS A 95 3.19 9.82 -8.58
N THR A 96 2.20 9.77 -7.68
CA THR A 96 0.90 10.45 -7.85
C THR A 96 1.05 11.95 -8.08
N TRP A 97 2.14 12.53 -7.57
CA TRP A 97 2.40 13.96 -7.64
C TRP A 97 3.12 14.41 -8.91
N ALA A 98 3.51 13.51 -9.82
CA ALA A 98 4.38 13.87 -10.95
C ALA A 98 3.85 15.06 -11.78
N GLY A 99 2.56 15.02 -12.17
CA GLY A 99 1.95 16.12 -12.90
C GLY A 99 1.77 17.41 -12.07
N TRP A 100 1.56 17.29 -10.76
CA TRP A 100 1.48 18.46 -9.89
C TRP A 100 2.83 19.13 -9.69
N GLU A 101 3.91 18.34 -9.56
CA GLU A 101 5.27 18.87 -9.41
C GLU A 101 5.77 19.55 -10.68
N GLU A 102 5.39 19.06 -11.86
CA GLU A 102 5.65 19.75 -13.13
C GLU A 102 5.03 21.15 -13.14
N LEU A 103 3.79 21.28 -12.68
CA LEU A 103 3.07 22.56 -12.63
C LEU A 103 3.54 23.47 -11.49
N LEU A 104 3.81 22.92 -10.31
CA LEU A 104 4.21 23.69 -9.13
C LEU A 104 5.68 24.09 -9.18
N GLY A 105 6.52 23.31 -9.87
CA GLY A 105 7.97 23.51 -9.92
C GLY A 105 8.41 24.85 -10.54
N SER A 106 7.52 25.52 -11.28
CA SER A 106 7.77 26.88 -11.79
C SER A 106 7.84 27.94 -10.68
N SER A 107 7.16 27.70 -9.57
CA SER A 107 6.93 28.69 -8.50
C SER A 107 7.43 28.22 -7.14
N PHE A 108 7.46 26.91 -6.92
CA PHE A 108 7.81 26.29 -5.65
C PHE A 108 8.95 25.28 -5.82
N ARG A 109 9.61 24.97 -4.71
CA ARG A 109 10.39 23.75 -4.56
C ARG A 109 9.51 22.69 -3.90
N THR A 110 9.20 21.62 -4.63
CA THR A 110 8.34 20.55 -4.13
C THR A 110 9.18 19.42 -3.54
N LEU A 111 8.69 18.83 -2.45
CA LEU A 111 9.21 17.60 -1.87
C LEU A 111 8.05 16.62 -1.75
N SER A 112 8.03 15.58 -2.58
CA SER A 112 7.11 14.44 -2.42
C SER A 112 7.81 13.28 -1.72
N VAL A 113 7.05 12.58 -0.87
CA VAL A 113 7.60 11.55 0.04
C VAL A 113 6.72 10.31 0.00
N ASP A 114 7.35 9.15 -0.10
CA ASP A 114 6.70 7.87 0.21
C ASP A 114 6.73 7.64 1.73
N LEU A 115 5.55 7.61 2.36
CA LEU A 115 5.43 7.33 3.79
C LEU A 115 5.89 5.90 4.13
N PRO A 116 6.30 5.61 5.39
CA PRO A 116 6.67 4.26 5.80
C PRO A 116 5.64 3.21 5.39
N GLY A 117 6.09 2.14 4.72
CA GLY A 117 5.24 1.08 4.19
C GLY A 117 4.60 1.36 2.83
N HIS A 118 4.96 2.46 2.15
CA HIS A 118 4.41 2.85 0.86
C HIS A 118 5.47 3.07 -0.22
N GLY A 119 5.06 2.90 -1.47
CA GLY A 119 5.92 3.07 -2.65
C GLY A 119 7.23 2.29 -2.55
N LEU A 120 8.37 2.99 -2.57
CA LEU A 120 9.69 2.38 -2.41
C LEU A 120 10.25 2.52 -0.98
N THR A 121 9.51 3.14 -0.06
CA THR A 121 9.84 3.17 1.36
C THR A 121 9.43 1.85 2.03
N GLY A 122 10.38 1.21 2.70
CA GLY A 122 10.15 -0.04 3.44
C GLY A 122 9.16 0.11 4.61
N PRO A 123 8.80 -1.01 5.26
CA PRO A 123 7.89 -1.00 6.41
C PRO A 123 8.49 -0.20 7.58
N SER A 124 7.62 0.42 8.38
CA SER A 124 8.00 1.06 9.64
C SER A 124 8.45 -0.02 10.66
N PRO A 125 9.59 0.14 11.33
CA PRO A 125 10.04 -0.72 12.42
C PRO A 125 9.04 -0.80 13.59
N GLN A 126 8.27 0.28 13.80
CA GLN A 126 7.26 0.36 14.87
C GLN A 126 5.93 -0.29 14.45
N ASN A 127 5.81 -0.71 13.19
CA ASN A 127 4.62 -1.35 12.62
C ASN A 127 3.31 -0.56 12.86
N CYS A 128 3.41 0.77 12.93
CA CYS A 128 2.27 1.67 13.13
C CYS A 128 1.95 2.46 11.87
N TYR A 129 0.76 2.22 11.30
CA TYR A 129 0.30 2.83 10.05
C TYR A 129 -1.02 3.59 10.22
N THR A 130 -1.28 4.10 11.43
CA THR A 130 -2.42 4.99 11.67
C THR A 130 -2.10 6.41 11.21
N SER A 131 -3.13 7.21 10.95
CA SER A 131 -2.96 8.63 10.62
C SER A 131 -2.22 9.40 11.72
N SER A 132 -2.42 9.06 13.01
CA SER A 132 -1.70 9.67 14.12
C SER A 132 -0.21 9.33 14.09
N CYS A 133 0.15 8.08 13.80
CA CYS A 133 1.55 7.68 13.67
C CYS A 133 2.26 8.39 12.53
N TYR A 134 1.61 8.53 11.36
CA TYR A 134 2.17 9.32 10.27
C TYR A 134 2.27 10.81 10.61
N ALA A 135 1.25 11.38 11.26
CA ALA A 135 1.29 12.78 11.70
C ALA A 135 2.42 13.02 12.71
N ASP A 136 2.62 12.13 13.68
CA ASP A 136 3.69 12.22 14.67
C ASP A 136 5.07 12.03 14.02
N TYR A 137 5.20 11.09 13.08
CA TYR A 137 6.41 10.88 12.29
C TYR A 137 6.79 12.16 11.51
N LEU A 138 5.83 12.71 10.77
CA LEU A 138 6.02 13.96 10.02
C LEU A 138 6.31 15.12 10.97
N ARG A 139 5.63 15.20 12.11
CA ARG A 139 5.87 16.24 13.11
C ARG A 139 7.31 16.17 13.62
N TYR A 140 7.74 14.99 14.04
CA TYR A 140 9.06 14.77 14.63
C TYR A 140 10.19 15.03 13.63
N HIS A 141 10.04 14.59 12.38
CA HIS A 141 11.10 14.65 11.38
C HIS A 141 11.05 15.89 10.46
N PHE A 142 9.86 16.45 10.20
CA PHE A 142 9.68 17.54 9.24
C PHE A 142 9.20 18.86 9.88
N THR A 143 8.62 18.85 11.08
CA THR A 143 8.16 20.10 11.74
C THR A 143 9.07 20.61 12.86
N GLY A 144 10.11 19.85 13.24
CA GLY A 144 11.18 20.31 14.13
C GLY A 144 12.17 21.31 13.50
N VAL A 145 11.97 21.68 12.24
CA VAL A 145 12.94 22.43 11.41
C VAL A 145 12.93 23.95 11.64
N LYS A 146 12.67 24.39 12.88
CA LYS A 146 12.87 25.81 13.26
C LYS A 146 13.79 26.07 14.45
N ARG A 147 14.26 25.05 15.19
CA ARG A 147 15.17 25.28 16.33
C ARG A 147 15.86 23.99 16.80
N SER A 148 16.68 23.34 15.99
CA SER A 148 17.78 22.46 16.45
C SER A 148 18.43 21.78 15.26
N LEU A 149 19.41 22.43 14.63
CA LEU A 149 20.35 21.77 13.71
C LEU A 149 21.81 22.06 14.13
N GLU A 150 22.03 22.20 15.43
CA GLU A 150 23.35 22.06 16.05
C GLU A 150 23.37 20.72 16.82
N GLY A 151 23.34 19.62 16.07
CA GLY A 151 23.33 18.28 16.64
C GLY A 151 23.93 17.27 15.65
N PRO A 152 24.78 16.33 16.10
CA PRO A 152 25.74 15.62 15.24
C PRO A 152 25.14 14.46 14.42
N LYS A 153 23.88 14.53 13.98
CA LYS A 153 23.18 13.38 13.36
C LYS A 153 22.51 13.63 12.00
N PHE A 154 22.87 14.70 11.29
CA PHE A 154 22.49 14.84 9.87
C PHE A 154 23.73 14.82 8.97
N PRO A 155 23.77 13.99 7.90
CA PRO A 155 24.75 14.13 6.84
C PRO A 155 24.67 15.54 6.25
N ARG A 156 25.79 16.26 6.26
CA ARG A 156 25.85 17.69 5.90
C ARG A 156 25.45 17.96 4.45
N GLU A 157 25.50 16.96 3.56
CA GLU A 157 25.09 17.12 2.17
C GLU A 157 23.59 17.40 2.03
N ILE A 158 22.71 16.72 2.79
CA ILE A 158 21.25 16.87 2.64
C ILE A 158 20.73 18.15 3.29
N SER A 159 21.36 18.59 4.39
CA SER A 159 21.00 19.85 5.04
C SER A 159 21.24 21.09 4.17
N ARG A 160 22.11 20.99 3.16
CA ARG A 160 22.43 22.11 2.25
C ARG A 160 21.52 22.18 1.03
N GLU A 161 20.85 21.10 0.65
CA GLU A 161 20.02 21.08 -0.57
C GLU A 161 18.52 21.22 -0.31
N ILE A 162 18.08 20.94 0.93
CA ILE A 162 16.71 21.21 1.41
C ILE A 162 16.60 22.67 1.93
N TRP A 163 17.72 23.37 2.12
CA TRP A 163 17.76 24.72 2.67
C TRP A 163 18.87 25.58 2.02
N VAL A 164 18.59 26.10 0.82
CA VAL A 164 19.04 27.44 0.38
C VAL A 164 17.80 28.21 -0.03
#